data_AF-A0A357LAV2-F1
#
_entry.id   AF-A0A357LAV2-F1
#
_cell.length_a   1.000
_cell.length_b   1.000
_cell.length_c   1.000
_cell.angle_alpha   90.00
_cell.angle_beta   90.00
_cell.angle_gamma   90.00
#
_symmetry.space_group_name_H-M   'P 1'
#
loop_
_entity.id
_entity.type
_entity.pdbx_description
1 polymer ?
#
loop_
_entity_poly.entity_id
_entity_poly.type
_entity_poly.pdbx_seq_one_letter_code
_entity_poly.pdbx_strand_id
1 'polypeptide(L)'
;FPKKPRSYYAIWPVCQLADVKIVDDPLEADLHFYFEDRDFRTAPLPAPSNKPAFNVGCHDIRKSVVSRVFEEVFGYSLTVDPLTHRGVAVEKSELNGKHDGLIVECPLASPRGDRVYQRLVDNTFDGREFIDIRTPVVGGKAPFVYLKRRTRDLRFSNENHRVDLAPADAMLSRDEQAKIGEFARAMALDFGGLDVLRNREDGRIYVVDANKTDMGPPSALSAPDKVKAMRGIADAFAALVDERLKA
;
A
#
# COMPACT_ATOMS: atom_id res chain seq x y z
N PHE A 1 5.93 -16.52 -8.26
CA PHE A 1 6.67 -17.42 -7.34
C PHE A 1 6.63 -16.81 -5.93
N PRO A 2 6.81 -17.58 -4.83
CA PRO A 2 6.70 -19.02 -4.80
C PRO A 2 5.26 -19.46 -5.06
N LYS A 3 4.27 -18.60 -4.81
CA LYS A 3 2.85 -18.90 -5.06
C LYS A 3 2.38 -18.26 -6.36
N LYS A 4 1.28 -18.78 -6.90
CA LYS A 4 0.51 -18.14 -7.97
C LYS A 4 -0.59 -17.28 -7.35
N PRO A 5 -0.86 -16.08 -7.89
CA PRO A 5 -1.99 -15.28 -7.45
C PRO A 5 -3.30 -15.99 -7.82
N ARG A 6 -4.27 -15.94 -6.92
CA ARG A 6 -5.66 -16.33 -7.20
C ARG A 6 -6.41 -15.15 -7.85
N SER A 7 -7.56 -15.44 -8.46
CA SER A 7 -8.35 -14.47 -9.24
C SER A 7 -8.85 -13.25 -8.47
N TYR A 8 -8.89 -13.30 -7.14
CA TYR A 8 -9.30 -12.17 -6.29
C TYR A 8 -8.15 -11.20 -5.94
N TYR A 9 -6.91 -11.53 -6.29
CA TYR A 9 -5.79 -10.59 -6.19
C TYR A 9 -5.70 -9.76 -7.45
N ALA A 10 -5.46 -8.46 -7.31
CA ALA A 10 -5.46 -7.50 -8.41
C ALA A 10 -4.46 -7.84 -9.53
N ILE A 11 -3.32 -8.43 -9.19
CA ILE A 11 -2.31 -8.84 -10.19
C ILE A 11 -2.84 -9.91 -11.16
N TRP A 12 -3.77 -10.77 -10.74
CA TRP A 12 -4.30 -11.83 -11.62
C TRP A 12 -5.07 -11.27 -12.83
N PRO A 13 -6.13 -10.44 -12.68
CA PRO A 13 -6.81 -9.85 -13.83
C PRO A 13 -5.93 -8.82 -14.55
N VAL A 14 -5.01 -8.14 -13.85
CA VAL A 14 -4.04 -7.23 -14.47
C VAL A 14 -3.16 -7.97 -15.48
N CYS A 15 -2.63 -9.15 -15.15
CA CYS A 15 -1.88 -9.97 -16.10
C CYS A 15 -2.70 -10.29 -17.37
N GLN A 16 -3.98 -10.64 -17.22
CA GLN A 16 -4.85 -10.95 -18.38
C GLN A 16 -5.06 -9.72 -19.28
N LEU A 17 -5.27 -8.54 -18.68
CA LEU A 17 -5.50 -7.29 -19.40
C LEU A 17 -4.23 -6.72 -20.04
N ALA A 18 -3.07 -6.99 -19.44
CA ALA A 18 -1.76 -6.57 -19.90
C ALA A 18 -1.12 -7.54 -20.91
N ASP A 19 -1.84 -8.58 -21.35
CA ASP A 19 -1.34 -9.67 -22.20
C ASP A 19 -0.09 -10.38 -21.61
N VAL A 20 -0.04 -10.49 -20.28
CA VAL A 20 1.02 -11.18 -19.54
C VAL A 20 0.53 -12.55 -19.10
N LYS A 21 1.16 -13.60 -19.62
CA LYS A 21 0.85 -14.99 -19.25
C LYS A 21 1.45 -15.36 -17.88
N ILE A 22 0.61 -15.87 -16.98
CA ILE A 22 1.07 -16.53 -15.75
C ILE A 22 1.36 -17.99 -16.09
N VAL A 23 2.63 -18.40 -16.03
CA VAL A 23 3.07 -19.77 -16.35
C VAL A 23 3.03 -20.71 -15.15
N ASP A 24 3.00 -22.00 -15.43
CA ASP A 24 2.96 -23.02 -14.39
C ASP A 24 4.32 -23.32 -13.79
N ASP A 25 5.33 -23.50 -14.65
CA ASP A 25 6.72 -23.65 -14.27
C ASP A 25 7.41 -22.26 -14.27
N PRO A 26 7.90 -21.78 -13.12
CA PRO A 26 8.61 -20.51 -13.06
C PRO A 26 9.87 -20.45 -13.94
N LEU A 27 10.50 -21.59 -14.28
CA LEU A 27 11.70 -21.59 -15.12
C LEU A 27 11.41 -21.22 -16.58
N GLU A 28 10.18 -21.39 -17.04
CA GLU A 28 9.73 -20.97 -18.37
C GLU A 28 9.45 -19.46 -18.46
N ALA A 29 9.22 -18.79 -17.33
CA ALA A 29 8.79 -17.40 -17.30
C ALA A 29 9.87 -16.45 -17.82
N ASP A 30 9.51 -15.41 -18.58
CA ASP A 30 10.45 -14.35 -19.03
C ASP A 30 10.77 -13.31 -17.96
N LEU A 31 9.92 -13.23 -16.95
CA LEU A 31 10.10 -12.43 -15.75
C LEU A 31 9.46 -13.14 -14.56
N HIS A 32 9.92 -12.78 -13.38
CA HIS A 32 9.42 -13.32 -12.13
C HIS A 32 8.62 -12.28 -11.36
N PHE A 33 7.57 -12.71 -10.67
CA PHE A 33 6.85 -11.87 -9.71
C PHE A 33 6.87 -12.56 -8.36
N TYR A 34 7.45 -11.92 -7.34
CA TYR A 34 7.40 -12.42 -5.97
C TYR A 34 6.00 -12.17 -5.38
N PHE A 35 5.27 -13.25 -5.16
CA PHE A 35 3.90 -13.29 -4.70
C PHE A 35 3.77 -14.24 -3.50
N GLU A 36 3.64 -13.67 -2.31
CA GLU A 36 3.37 -14.39 -1.07
C GLU A 36 2.59 -13.48 -0.13
N ASP A 37 1.40 -13.90 0.28
CA ASP A 37 0.59 -13.20 1.28
C ASP A 37 1.14 -13.50 2.68
N ARG A 38 2.20 -12.76 3.02
CA ARG A 38 2.95 -12.86 4.28
C ARG A 38 3.64 -11.52 4.54
N ASP A 39 3.56 -11.08 5.79
CA ASP A 39 4.02 -9.77 6.21
C ASP A 39 5.54 -9.64 6.24
N PHE A 40 6.24 -10.71 6.66
CA PHE A 40 7.67 -10.68 6.91
C PHE A 40 8.38 -12.00 6.55
N ARG A 41 9.60 -11.87 6.04
CA ARG A 41 10.63 -12.90 6.00
C ARG A 41 11.96 -12.30 6.45
N THR A 42 12.82 -13.11 7.06
CA THR A 42 14.18 -12.68 7.43
C THR A 42 15.03 -12.28 6.23
N ALA A 43 14.77 -12.84 5.05
CA ALA A 43 15.45 -12.50 3.81
C ALA A 43 14.53 -12.74 2.60
N PRO A 44 14.79 -12.06 1.46
CA PRO A 44 14.18 -12.37 0.18
C PRO A 44 14.34 -13.84 -0.20
N LEU A 45 13.35 -14.40 -0.90
CA LEU A 45 13.56 -15.66 -1.60
C LEU A 45 14.34 -15.40 -2.89
N PRO A 46 15.34 -16.23 -3.23
CA PRO A 46 15.98 -16.12 -4.54
C PRO A 46 14.94 -16.33 -5.64
N ALA A 47 15.05 -15.54 -6.70
CA ALA A 47 14.24 -15.75 -7.90
C ALA A 47 14.58 -17.13 -8.52
N PRO A 48 13.63 -17.80 -9.19
CA PRO A 48 13.85 -19.11 -9.80
C PRO A 48 14.94 -19.14 -10.89
N SER A 49 15.23 -18.00 -11.52
CA SER A 49 16.33 -17.84 -12.46
C SER A 49 16.92 -16.43 -12.38
N ASN A 50 17.92 -16.15 -13.22
CA ASN A 50 18.53 -14.82 -13.36
C ASN A 50 17.68 -13.82 -14.18
N LYS A 51 16.51 -14.23 -14.66
CA LYS A 51 15.59 -13.35 -15.37
C LYS A 51 15.07 -12.24 -14.45
N PRO A 52 14.64 -11.09 -15.00
CA PRO A 52 14.18 -9.97 -14.19
C PRO A 52 13.03 -10.34 -13.26
N ALA A 53 12.93 -9.64 -12.12
CA ALA A 53 11.93 -9.97 -11.11
C ALA A 53 11.34 -8.75 -10.40
N PHE A 54 10.04 -8.81 -10.10
CA PHE A 54 9.29 -7.80 -9.35
C PHE A 54 9.07 -8.23 -7.90
N ASN A 55 9.05 -7.25 -6.98
CA ASN A 55 8.77 -7.38 -5.56
C ASN A 55 9.70 -8.31 -4.78
N VAL A 56 10.79 -8.82 -5.38
CA VAL A 56 11.67 -9.81 -4.73
C VAL A 56 12.27 -9.25 -3.44
N GLY A 57 12.64 -7.97 -3.46
CA GLY A 57 13.13 -7.27 -2.28
C GLY A 57 12.04 -6.85 -1.29
N CYS A 58 10.75 -6.93 -1.64
CA CYS A 58 9.64 -6.56 -0.76
C CYS A 58 9.26 -7.72 0.17
N HIS A 59 10.13 -8.00 1.13
CA HIS A 59 10.02 -9.15 2.03
C HIS A 59 9.62 -8.78 3.46
N ASP A 60 9.50 -7.49 3.76
CA ASP A 60 9.09 -6.96 5.06
C ASP A 60 8.15 -5.75 4.88
N ILE A 61 6.86 -5.98 5.12
CA ILE A 61 5.81 -4.94 5.09
C ILE A 61 5.24 -4.68 6.49
N ARG A 62 5.97 -5.06 7.55
CA ARG A 62 5.58 -4.73 8.93
C ARG A 62 5.44 -3.23 9.10
N LYS A 63 4.54 -2.82 9.98
CA LYS A 63 4.16 -1.41 10.16
C LYS A 63 5.30 -0.59 10.75
N SER A 64 6.15 -1.19 11.58
CA SER A 64 7.39 -0.56 12.05
C SER A 64 8.37 -0.29 10.90
N VAL A 65 8.48 -1.18 9.92
CA VAL A 65 9.32 -0.98 8.74
C VAL A 65 8.75 0.09 7.82
N VAL A 66 7.43 0.05 7.57
CA VAL A 66 6.73 1.10 6.83
C VAL A 66 6.96 2.46 7.47
N SER A 67 6.77 2.59 8.79
CA SER A 67 7.03 3.84 9.52
C SER A 67 8.48 4.32 9.38
N ARG A 68 9.46 3.42 9.51
CA ARG A 68 10.89 3.75 9.42
C ARG A 68 11.24 4.26 8.02
N VAL A 69 10.88 3.52 6.98
CA VAL A 69 11.15 3.91 5.58
C VAL A 69 10.41 5.19 5.22
N PHE A 70 9.19 5.36 5.75
CA PHE A 70 8.45 6.61 5.60
C PHE A 70 9.23 7.79 6.18
N GLU A 71 9.74 7.69 7.40
CA GLU A 71 10.53 8.76 8.03
C GLU A 71 11.81 9.07 7.27
N GLU A 72 12.54 8.04 6.81
CA GLU A 72 13.75 8.18 5.99
C GLU A 72 13.50 8.95 4.68
N VAL A 73 12.37 8.71 4.02
CA VAL A 73 12.04 9.33 2.72
C VAL A 73 11.34 10.69 2.88
N PHE A 74 10.40 10.80 3.81
CA PHE A 74 9.59 12.00 3.97
C PHE A 74 10.22 13.06 4.87
N GLY A 75 11.12 12.65 5.77
CA GLY A 75 11.82 13.54 6.72
C GLY A 75 11.01 13.91 7.96
N TYR A 76 9.92 13.19 8.25
CA TYR A 76 9.13 13.35 9.46
C TYR A 76 8.49 12.03 9.89
N SER A 77 8.28 11.86 11.20
CA SER A 77 7.84 10.57 11.74
C SER A 77 6.32 10.41 11.79
N LEU A 78 5.90 9.16 11.55
CA LEU A 78 4.57 8.63 11.85
C LEU A 78 4.55 7.92 13.22
N THR A 79 5.69 7.42 13.68
CA THR A 79 5.81 6.68 14.95
C THR A 79 5.77 7.66 16.13
N VAL A 80 5.18 7.21 17.24
CA VAL A 80 5.27 7.91 18.52
C VAL A 80 5.79 6.95 19.58
N ASP A 81 6.52 7.48 20.56
CA ASP A 81 6.83 6.74 21.78
C ASP A 81 5.63 6.82 22.72
N PRO A 82 4.92 5.71 22.98
CA PRO A 82 3.73 5.72 23.83
C PRO A 82 4.02 6.09 25.29
N LEU A 83 5.27 6.00 25.76
CA LEU A 83 5.65 6.36 27.14
C LEU A 83 5.81 7.87 27.33
N THR A 84 6.12 8.60 26.26
CA THR A 84 6.49 10.02 26.35
C THR A 84 5.60 10.94 25.51
N HIS A 85 4.93 10.41 24.47
CA HIS A 85 3.95 11.13 23.67
C HIS A 85 2.81 11.64 24.55
N ARG A 86 2.30 12.83 24.23
CA ARG A 86 1.18 13.45 24.95
C ARG A 86 -0.01 13.58 24.02
N GLY A 87 -1.16 13.12 24.49
CA GLY A 87 -2.41 13.13 23.75
C GLY A 87 -2.63 11.83 22.96
N VAL A 88 -3.49 11.91 21.95
CA VAL A 88 -3.98 10.72 21.24
C VAL A 88 -2.94 10.09 20.31
N ALA A 89 -2.95 8.76 20.27
CA ALA A 89 -2.21 7.93 19.33
C ALA A 89 -3.09 6.79 18.81
N VAL A 90 -2.60 6.07 17.80
CA VAL A 90 -3.20 4.84 17.28
C VAL A 90 -2.29 3.66 17.63
N GLU A 91 -2.81 2.71 18.39
CA GLU A 91 -2.23 1.40 18.60
C GLU A 91 -2.72 0.43 17.51
N LYS A 92 -1.83 -0.34 16.88
CA LYS A 92 -2.20 -1.41 15.93
C LYS A 92 -1.20 -2.57 15.93
N SER A 93 -1.61 -3.74 15.48
CA SER A 93 -0.71 -4.90 15.36
C SER A 93 0.28 -4.71 14.20
N GLU A 94 1.40 -5.44 14.23
CA GLU A 94 2.30 -5.52 13.06
C GLU A 94 1.65 -6.26 11.88
N LEU A 95 0.66 -7.13 12.14
CA LEU A 95 0.09 -8.04 11.16
C LEU A 95 -0.72 -7.34 10.06
N ASN A 96 -0.52 -7.72 8.80
CA ASN A 96 -1.25 -7.13 7.68
C ASN A 96 -2.75 -7.48 7.72
N GLY A 97 -3.61 -6.56 7.27
CA GLY A 97 -5.04 -6.80 7.09
C GLY A 97 -5.87 -7.04 8.36
N LYS A 98 -5.33 -6.77 9.57
CA LYS A 98 -6.08 -6.97 10.82
C LYS A 98 -7.16 -5.93 11.11
N HIS A 99 -7.02 -4.71 10.60
CA HIS A 99 -7.96 -3.62 10.85
C HIS A 99 -8.23 -3.43 12.35
N ASP A 100 -7.19 -3.59 13.19
CA ASP A 100 -7.27 -3.62 14.65
C ASP A 100 -6.72 -2.35 15.31
N GLY A 101 -6.84 -1.22 14.59
CA GLY A 101 -6.42 0.09 15.07
C GLY A 101 -7.32 0.58 16.20
N LEU A 102 -6.72 0.98 17.32
CA LEU A 102 -7.41 1.55 18.48
C LEU A 102 -6.83 2.93 18.81
N ILE A 103 -7.70 3.87 19.12
CA ILE A 103 -7.28 5.17 19.65
C ILE A 103 -6.94 4.99 21.13
N VAL A 104 -5.75 5.45 21.52
CA VAL A 104 -5.26 5.39 22.91
C VAL A 104 -4.81 6.78 23.36
N GLU A 105 -4.96 7.06 24.65
CA GLU A 105 -4.47 8.29 25.28
C GLU A 105 -3.06 8.03 25.83
N CYS A 106 -2.08 8.83 25.39
CA CYS A 106 -0.70 8.78 25.86
C CYS A 106 -0.41 9.90 26.87
N PRO A 107 0.50 9.66 27.83
CA PRO A 107 1.39 8.51 27.92
C PRO A 107 0.72 7.24 28.47
N LEU A 108 1.11 6.08 27.94
CA LEU A 108 0.66 4.77 28.40
C LEU A 108 1.58 4.26 29.52
N ALA A 109 1.01 3.81 30.63
CA ALA A 109 1.78 3.24 31.73
C ALA A 109 2.42 1.88 31.40
N SER A 110 1.81 1.12 30.48
CA SER A 110 2.28 -0.22 30.09
C SER A 110 1.96 -0.48 28.61
N PRO A 111 2.76 0.05 27.68
CA PRO A 111 2.62 -0.24 26.26
C PRO A 111 2.85 -1.73 25.98
N ARG A 112 2.16 -2.23 24.97
CA ARG A 112 2.30 -3.61 24.50
C ARG A 112 3.50 -3.74 23.57
N GLY A 113 4.38 -4.70 23.84
CA GLY A 113 5.57 -4.94 23.02
C GLY A 113 5.30 -5.55 21.63
N ASP A 114 4.09 -6.07 21.40
CA ASP A 114 3.66 -6.66 20.11
C ASP A 114 2.90 -5.67 19.20
N ARG A 115 2.90 -4.38 19.56
CA ARG A 115 2.15 -3.32 18.90
C ARG A 115 3.05 -2.20 18.41
N VAL A 116 2.57 -1.51 17.39
CA VAL A 116 3.12 -0.22 16.96
C VAL A 116 2.19 0.90 17.41
N TYR A 117 2.82 2.03 17.73
CA TYR A 117 2.14 3.26 18.14
C TYR A 117 2.45 4.34 17.11
N GLN A 118 1.40 4.88 16.51
CA GLN A 118 1.51 5.89 15.47
C GLN A 118 0.69 7.12 15.83
N ARG A 119 1.07 8.26 15.25
CA ARG A 119 0.30 9.50 15.34
C ARG A 119 -1.11 9.26 14.82
N LEU A 120 -2.12 9.80 15.52
CA LEU A 120 -3.47 9.87 14.97
C LEU A 120 -3.50 10.94 13.87
N VAL A 121 -3.44 10.51 12.61
CA VAL A 121 -3.59 11.41 11.46
C VAL A 121 -5.06 11.80 11.33
N ASP A 122 -5.36 13.10 11.42
CA ASP A 122 -6.70 13.61 11.15
C ASP A 122 -6.95 13.62 9.63
N ASN A 123 -7.47 12.51 9.12
CA ASN A 123 -7.84 12.35 7.72
C ASN A 123 -9.31 12.70 7.43
N THR A 124 -9.91 13.57 8.25
CA THR A 124 -11.27 14.05 7.98
C THR A 124 -11.30 15.03 6.81
N PHE A 125 -12.20 14.76 5.87
CA PHE A 125 -12.71 15.73 4.92
C PHE A 125 -13.93 16.39 5.56
N ASP A 126 -13.98 17.73 5.56
CA ASP A 126 -15.02 18.58 6.17
C ASP A 126 -15.33 18.35 7.68
N GLY A 127 -14.57 17.50 8.36
CA GLY A 127 -14.78 17.15 9.77
C GLY A 127 -15.83 16.05 10.00
N ARG A 128 -16.45 15.48 8.94
CA ARG A 128 -17.48 14.44 9.08
C ARG A 128 -17.06 13.11 8.48
N GLU A 129 -16.44 13.15 7.31
CA GLU A 129 -16.08 11.96 6.54
C GLU A 129 -14.57 11.70 6.60
N PHE A 130 -14.14 10.45 6.74
CA PHE A 130 -12.73 10.07 6.76
C PHE A 130 -12.34 9.55 5.38
N ILE A 131 -11.21 10.03 4.85
CA ILE A 131 -10.73 9.63 3.53
C ILE A 131 -9.37 8.94 3.66
N ASP A 132 -9.31 7.68 3.21
CA ASP A 132 -8.06 6.98 2.96
C ASP A 132 -7.74 7.07 1.46
N ILE A 133 -6.55 7.57 1.12
CA ILE A 133 -6.05 7.67 -0.25
C ILE A 133 -5.32 6.36 -0.56
N ARG A 134 -6.07 5.34 -0.99
CA ARG A 134 -5.49 4.06 -1.44
C ARG A 134 -4.78 4.30 -2.76
N THR A 135 -3.48 4.09 -2.77
CA THR A 135 -2.58 4.44 -3.87
C THR A 135 -1.97 3.18 -4.46
N PRO A 136 -2.53 2.61 -5.55
CA PRO A 136 -1.84 1.57 -6.31
C PRO A 136 -0.48 2.06 -6.77
N VAL A 137 0.54 1.21 -6.67
CA VAL A 137 1.90 1.51 -7.11
C VAL A 137 2.30 0.50 -8.16
N VAL A 138 2.77 0.99 -9.30
CA VAL A 138 3.37 0.21 -10.39
C VAL A 138 4.64 0.93 -10.84
N GLY A 139 5.80 0.30 -10.66
CA GLY A 139 7.10 0.88 -11.01
C GLY A 139 7.42 2.17 -10.25
N GLY A 140 6.93 2.30 -9.00
CA GLY A 140 7.07 3.51 -8.20
C GLY A 140 6.18 4.68 -8.65
N LYS A 141 5.17 4.44 -9.49
CA LYS A 141 4.19 5.44 -9.93
C LYS A 141 2.78 5.03 -9.54
N ALA A 142 1.94 6.02 -9.24
CA ALA A 142 0.52 5.82 -9.02
C ALA A 142 -0.28 6.22 -10.28
N PRO A 143 -0.90 5.27 -11.00
CA PRO A 143 -1.69 5.62 -12.19
C PRO A 143 -2.94 6.44 -11.84
N PHE A 144 -3.45 6.28 -10.62
CA PHE A 144 -4.59 6.98 -10.03
C PHE A 144 -4.61 6.68 -8.53
N VAL A 145 -5.59 7.23 -7.80
CA VAL A 145 -5.88 6.86 -6.41
C VAL A 145 -7.35 6.45 -6.25
N TYR A 146 -7.62 5.58 -5.28
CA TYR A 146 -8.98 5.39 -4.77
C TYR A 146 -9.16 6.21 -3.50
N LEU A 147 -10.25 6.97 -3.44
CA LEU A 147 -10.67 7.70 -2.25
C LEU A 147 -11.68 6.84 -1.50
N LYS A 148 -11.18 6.09 -0.52
CA LYS A 148 -12.01 5.27 0.37
C LYS A 148 -12.64 6.17 1.42
N ARG A 149 -13.96 6.36 1.35
CA ARG A 149 -14.72 7.23 2.23
C ARG A 149 -15.43 6.43 3.31
N ARG A 150 -15.25 6.87 4.56
CA ARG A 150 -15.74 6.19 5.76
C ARG A 150 -16.44 7.17 6.70
N THR A 151 -17.50 6.71 7.35
CA THR A 151 -18.07 7.39 8.51
C THR A 151 -17.16 7.15 9.72
N ARG A 152 -17.40 7.87 10.82
CA ARG A 152 -16.65 7.69 12.08
C ARG A 152 -16.61 6.24 12.54
N ASP A 153 -17.75 5.54 12.53
CA ASP A 153 -17.85 4.17 13.02
C ASP A 153 -17.10 3.16 12.13
N LEU A 154 -16.89 3.51 10.85
CA LEU A 154 -16.18 2.67 9.89
C LEU A 154 -14.67 2.98 9.83
N ARG A 155 -14.18 4.04 10.48
CA ARG A 155 -12.83 4.61 10.27
C ARG A 155 -11.71 3.56 10.28
N PHE A 156 -11.75 2.61 11.21
CA PHE A 156 -10.72 1.58 11.38
C PHE A 156 -11.07 0.23 10.73
N SER A 157 -12.19 0.13 10.03
CA SER A 157 -12.62 -1.07 9.31
C SER A 157 -12.14 -1.08 7.86
N ASN A 158 -12.33 -2.20 7.16
CA ASN A 158 -12.15 -2.26 5.71
C ASN A 158 -13.41 -1.83 4.92
N GLU A 159 -14.52 -1.59 5.61
CA GLU A 159 -15.78 -1.20 4.98
C GLU A 159 -15.76 0.28 4.60
N ASN A 160 -16.32 0.57 3.43
CA ASN A 160 -16.38 1.92 2.90
C ASN A 160 -17.82 2.17 2.45
N HIS A 161 -18.40 3.28 2.87
CA HIS A 161 -19.75 3.62 2.40
C HIS A 161 -19.71 4.19 0.97
N ARG A 162 -18.53 4.65 0.51
CA ARG A 162 -18.29 5.11 -0.87
C ARG A 162 -16.82 4.97 -1.23
N VAL A 163 -16.54 4.70 -2.50
CA VAL A 163 -15.19 4.79 -3.05
C VAL A 163 -15.25 5.56 -4.36
N ASP A 164 -14.41 6.59 -4.50
CA ASP A 164 -14.24 7.32 -5.76
C ASP A 164 -12.90 6.97 -6.40
N LEU A 165 -12.85 7.00 -7.73
CA LEU A 165 -11.62 6.92 -8.50
C LEU A 165 -11.19 8.33 -8.91
N ALA A 166 -9.97 8.74 -8.56
CA ALA A 166 -9.46 10.07 -8.86
C ALA A 166 -8.06 10.03 -9.51
N PRO A 167 -7.73 10.98 -10.39
CA PRO A 167 -6.35 11.19 -10.82
C PRO A 167 -5.42 11.39 -9.62
N ALA A 168 -4.20 10.86 -9.69
CA ALA A 168 -3.23 10.98 -8.59
C ALA A 168 -2.89 12.46 -8.29
N ASP A 169 -2.74 13.28 -9.33
CA ASP A 169 -2.42 14.71 -9.23
C ASP A 169 -3.56 15.59 -8.68
N ALA A 170 -4.79 15.08 -8.66
CA ALA A 170 -5.91 15.74 -7.98
C ALA A 170 -5.80 15.61 -6.45
N MET A 171 -5.02 14.65 -5.94
CA MET A 171 -4.98 14.28 -4.52
C MET A 171 -3.59 14.28 -3.92
N LEU A 172 -2.53 14.24 -4.76
CA LEU A 172 -1.13 14.16 -4.38
C LEU A 172 -0.33 15.15 -5.23
N SER A 173 0.44 16.02 -4.61
CA SER A 173 1.34 16.94 -5.31
C SER A 173 2.43 16.18 -6.07
N ARG A 174 3.13 16.86 -7.00
CA ARG A 174 4.26 16.24 -7.72
C ARG A 174 5.37 15.76 -6.78
N ASP A 175 5.67 16.54 -5.75
CA ASP A 175 6.68 16.18 -4.74
C ASP A 175 6.23 14.99 -3.90
N GLU A 176 4.94 14.93 -3.54
CA GLU A 176 4.36 13.79 -2.82
C GLU A 176 4.39 12.52 -3.68
N GLN A 177 4.07 12.61 -4.97
CA GLN A 177 4.17 11.48 -5.90
C GLN A 177 5.62 11.01 -6.08
N ALA A 178 6.59 11.95 -6.16
CA ALA A 178 8.01 11.61 -6.23
C ALA A 178 8.49 10.88 -4.96
N LYS A 179 8.12 11.38 -3.77
CA LYS A 179 8.41 10.73 -2.49
C LYS A 179 7.72 9.37 -2.33
N ILE A 180 6.50 9.21 -2.85
CA ILE A 180 5.84 7.90 -2.90
C ILE A 180 6.64 6.92 -3.77
N GLY A 181 7.19 7.39 -4.90
CA GLY A 181 8.07 6.58 -5.74
C GLY A 181 9.39 6.22 -5.04
N GLU A 182 9.99 7.14 -4.30
CA GLU A 182 11.16 6.88 -3.45
C GLU A 182 10.87 5.87 -2.35
N PHE A 183 9.73 6.02 -1.66
CA PHE A 183 9.25 5.09 -0.65
C PHE A 183 9.03 3.69 -1.24
N ALA A 184 8.37 3.59 -2.39
CA ALA A 184 8.15 2.31 -3.06
C ALA A 184 9.47 1.62 -3.43
N ARG A 185 10.46 2.37 -3.94
CA ARG A 185 11.81 1.84 -4.21
C ARG A 185 12.51 1.38 -2.94
N ALA A 186 12.45 2.16 -1.86
CA ALA A 186 13.07 1.81 -0.58
C ALA A 186 12.43 0.57 0.06
N MET A 187 11.13 0.37 -0.14
CA MET A 187 10.40 -0.86 0.24
C MET A 187 10.58 -2.01 -0.76
N ALA A 188 11.28 -1.77 -1.88
CA ALA A 188 11.38 -2.67 -3.02
C ALA A 188 10.03 -3.17 -3.56
N LEU A 189 9.00 -2.32 -3.46
CA LEU A 189 7.63 -2.56 -3.91
C LEU A 189 7.46 -2.07 -5.36
N ASP A 190 7.72 -2.94 -6.32
CA ASP A 190 7.49 -2.66 -7.75
C ASP A 190 5.99 -2.63 -8.09
N PHE A 191 5.19 -3.50 -7.49
CA PHE A 191 3.74 -3.59 -7.70
C PHE A 191 3.00 -3.82 -6.37
N GLY A 192 1.98 -3.01 -6.08
CA GLY A 192 1.17 -3.20 -4.89
C GLY A 192 0.26 -2.00 -4.61
N GLY A 193 -0.04 -1.77 -3.34
CA GLY A 193 -0.82 -0.62 -2.90
C GLY A 193 -0.36 -0.05 -1.57
N LEU A 194 -0.45 1.26 -1.45
CA LEU A 194 -0.16 2.01 -0.23
C LEU A 194 -1.45 2.58 0.34
N ASP A 195 -1.59 2.57 1.66
CA ASP A 195 -2.61 3.34 2.35
C ASP A 195 -2.01 4.66 2.79
N VAL A 196 -2.48 5.75 2.20
CA VAL A 196 -1.98 7.11 2.44
C VAL A 196 -3.08 7.95 3.09
N LEU A 197 -2.73 8.67 4.15
CA LEU A 197 -3.63 9.59 4.84
C LEU A 197 -3.11 11.01 4.68
N ARG A 198 -4.00 11.98 4.42
CA ARG A 198 -3.65 13.41 4.46
C ARG A 198 -4.12 14.00 5.77
N ASN A 199 -3.20 14.58 6.53
CA ASN A 199 -3.54 15.26 7.77
C ASN A 199 -4.18 16.62 7.47
N ARG A 200 -5.32 16.89 8.11
CA ARG A 200 -6.10 18.11 7.93
C ARG A 200 -5.39 19.36 8.45
N GLU A 201 -4.64 19.24 9.54
CA GLU A 201 -4.04 20.39 10.22
C GLU A 201 -2.83 20.97 9.48
N ASP A 202 -1.90 20.11 9.04
CA ASP A 202 -0.64 20.51 8.40
C ASP A 202 -0.61 20.24 6.90
N GLY A 203 -1.63 19.59 6.35
CA GLY A 203 -1.73 19.22 4.94
C GLY A 203 -0.79 18.10 4.51
N ARG A 204 0.05 17.55 5.40
CA ARG A 204 1.05 16.53 5.06
C ARG A 204 0.40 15.16 4.85
N ILE A 205 1.00 14.35 3.98
CA ILE A 205 0.60 12.95 3.81
C ILE A 205 1.41 12.00 4.70
N TYR A 206 0.83 10.86 5.03
CA TYR A 206 1.43 9.80 5.84
C TYR A 206 1.15 8.46 5.16
N VAL A 207 2.20 7.71 4.83
CA VAL A 207 2.06 6.32 4.37
C VAL A 207 1.92 5.44 5.60
N VAL A 208 0.73 4.91 5.84
CA VAL A 208 0.41 4.19 7.10
C VAL A 208 0.42 2.67 6.95
N ASP A 209 0.38 2.19 5.71
CA ASP A 209 0.45 0.76 5.36
C ASP A 209 0.97 0.54 3.93
N ALA A 210 1.57 -0.62 3.68
CA ALA A 210 2.07 -1.05 2.39
C ALA A 210 1.67 -2.52 2.12
N ASN A 211 1.13 -2.79 0.95
CA ASN A 211 0.59 -4.08 0.57
C ASN A 211 1.24 -4.58 -0.72
N LYS A 212 1.87 -5.76 -0.67
CA LYS A 212 2.53 -6.41 -1.84
C LYS A 212 1.68 -7.46 -2.55
N THR A 213 0.50 -7.75 -2.00
CA THR A 213 -0.47 -8.72 -2.50
C THR A 213 -1.87 -8.12 -2.51
N ASP A 214 -2.01 -7.00 -3.22
CA ASP A 214 -3.26 -6.25 -3.28
C ASP A 214 -4.46 -7.08 -3.76
N MET A 215 -5.56 -6.98 -3.01
CA MET A 215 -6.88 -7.40 -3.45
C MET A 215 -7.62 -6.20 -4.02
N GLY A 216 -8.41 -6.40 -5.08
CA GLY A 216 -9.22 -5.32 -5.62
C GLY A 216 -9.77 -5.57 -7.00
N PRO A 217 -10.51 -4.60 -7.56
CA PRO A 217 -10.75 -3.24 -7.01
C PRO A 217 -11.66 -3.22 -5.75
N PRO A 218 -11.70 -2.11 -4.98
CA PRO A 218 -12.56 -1.98 -3.80
C PRO A 218 -14.04 -2.32 -4.07
N SER A 219 -14.69 -2.99 -3.13
CA SER A 219 -16.06 -3.51 -3.30
C SER A 219 -17.08 -2.40 -3.58
N ALA A 220 -16.99 -1.27 -2.86
CA ALA A 220 -17.88 -0.12 -2.99
C ALA A 220 -17.57 0.80 -4.19
N LEU A 221 -16.61 0.45 -5.04
CA LEU A 221 -16.35 1.17 -6.29
C LEU A 221 -17.39 0.82 -7.36
N SER A 222 -17.82 1.82 -8.13
CA SER A 222 -18.79 1.66 -9.22
C SER A 222 -18.29 0.65 -10.27
N ALA A 223 -19.17 -0.11 -10.92
CA ALA A 223 -18.76 -1.08 -11.94
C ALA A 223 -17.97 -0.44 -13.10
N PRO A 224 -18.36 0.74 -13.64
CA PRO A 224 -17.55 1.45 -14.63
C PRO A 224 -16.15 1.79 -14.14
N ASP A 225 -16.03 2.30 -12.90
CA ASP A 225 -14.74 2.68 -12.35
C ASP A 225 -13.87 1.47 -12.01
N LYS A 226 -14.46 0.32 -11.66
CA LYS A 226 -13.73 -0.95 -11.50
C LYS A 226 -13.03 -1.35 -12.80
N VAL A 227 -13.73 -1.25 -13.93
CA VAL A 227 -13.15 -1.54 -15.26
C VAL A 227 -12.05 -0.53 -15.59
N LYS A 228 -12.31 0.77 -15.38
CA LYS A 228 -11.33 1.84 -15.63
C LYS A 228 -10.07 1.65 -14.79
N ALA A 229 -10.22 1.34 -13.50
CA ALA A 229 -9.12 1.14 -12.57
C ALA A 229 -8.27 -0.08 -12.95
N MET A 230 -8.90 -1.22 -13.27
CA MET A 230 -8.15 -2.41 -13.67
C MET A 230 -7.39 -2.23 -14.99
N ARG A 231 -8.00 -1.54 -15.97
CA ARG A 231 -7.30 -1.17 -17.22
C ARG A 231 -6.12 -0.24 -16.95
N GLY A 232 -6.30 0.82 -16.14
CA GLY A 232 -5.21 1.75 -15.82
C GLY A 232 -4.04 1.09 -15.10
N ILE A 233 -4.29 0.13 -14.20
CA ILE A 233 -3.22 -0.66 -13.58
C ILE A 233 -2.57 -1.60 -14.61
N ALA A 234 -3.35 -2.23 -15.48
CA ALA A 234 -2.84 -3.12 -16.52
C ALA A 234 -1.95 -2.38 -17.53
N ASP A 235 -2.36 -1.20 -18.00
CA ASP A 235 -1.56 -0.38 -18.91
C ASP A 235 -0.23 0.04 -18.27
N ALA A 236 -0.27 0.44 -16.99
CA ALA A 236 0.94 0.76 -16.23
C ALA A 236 1.84 -0.47 -16.03
N PHE A 237 1.25 -1.64 -15.79
CA PHE A 237 2.00 -2.88 -15.60
C PHE A 237 2.62 -3.40 -16.89
N ALA A 238 1.91 -3.33 -18.02
CA ALA A 238 2.45 -3.66 -19.33
C ALA A 238 3.66 -2.79 -19.67
N ALA A 239 3.56 -1.47 -19.43
CA ALA A 239 4.70 -0.56 -19.63
C ALA A 239 5.90 -0.91 -18.73
N LEU A 240 5.66 -1.29 -17.47
CA LEU A 240 6.72 -1.73 -16.55
C LEU A 240 7.36 -3.05 -17.00
N VAL A 241 6.58 -4.00 -17.52
CA VAL A 241 7.07 -5.25 -18.09
C VAL A 241 7.97 -4.98 -19.29
N ASP A 242 7.52 -4.15 -20.22
CA ASP A 242 8.30 -3.76 -21.40
C ASP A 242 9.62 -3.07 -21.04
N GLU A 243 9.59 -2.17 -20.05
CA GLU A 243 10.79 -1.51 -19.52
C GLU A 243 11.76 -2.54 -18.96
N ARG A 244 11.25 -3.49 -18.17
CA ARG A 244 12.07 -4.48 -17.46
C ARG A 244 12.67 -5.54 -18.39
N LEU A 245 12.00 -5.89 -19.49
CA LEU A 245 12.51 -6.83 -20.49
C LEU A 245 13.56 -6.21 -21.43
N LYS A 246 13.63 -4.88 -21.51
CA LYS A 246 14.62 -4.14 -22.33
C LYS A 246 15.91 -3.79 -21.59
N ALA A 247 15.88 -3.82 -20.25
CA ALA A 247 17.00 -3.50 -19.37
C ALA A 247 17.96 -4.69 -19.22
#